data_AF-A0A3A9F371-F1
#
_entry.id   AF-A0A3A9F371-F1
#
_cell.length_a   1.000
_cell.length_b   1.000
_cell.length_c   1.000
_cell.angle_alpha   90.00
_cell.angle_beta   90.00
_cell.angle_gamma   90.00
#
_symmetry.space_group_name_H-M   'P 1'
#
loop_
_entity.id
_entity.type
_entity.pdbx_description
1 polymer ?
#
loop_
_entity_poly.entity_id
_entity_poly.type
_entity_poly.pdbx_seq_one_letter_code
_entity_poly.pdbx_strand_id
1 'polypeptide(L)'
;AKSKDIYIIVDGFHRYRVMIEHTDIYEREGGMLPVSVINKSLDQRMASTIRHNRARGSHSVDLMSNIVKELHELGRSDNWISKHLGMDKDEILRLKQITGLATLFKDINFGKAWRPIEEEYTSDPN
;
A
#
# COMPACT_ATOMS: atom_id res chain seq x y z
N ALA A 1 36.14 -4.42 -8.76
CA ALA A 1 35.07 -3.48 -8.37
C ALA A 1 33.76 -4.24 -8.37
N LYS A 2 33.02 -4.30 -7.25
CA LYS A 2 31.68 -4.94 -7.23
C LYS A 2 30.80 -4.16 -8.21
N SER A 3 30.20 -4.84 -9.19
CA SER A 3 29.20 -4.24 -10.08
C SER A 3 28.12 -3.62 -9.20
N LYS A 4 27.90 -2.31 -9.33
CA LYS A 4 26.74 -1.69 -8.68
C LYS A 4 25.50 -2.37 -9.23
N ASP A 5 24.63 -2.88 -8.36
CA ASP A 5 23.33 -3.37 -8.78
C ASP A 5 22.53 -2.20 -9.37
N ILE A 6 22.45 -2.15 -10.69
CA ILE A 6 21.85 -1.04 -11.46
C ILE A 6 20.32 -1.13 -11.41
N TYR A 7 19.78 -2.31 -11.10
CA TYR A 7 18.35 -2.60 -11.17
C TYR A 7 17.86 -3.30 -9.90
N ILE A 8 16.63 -2.96 -9.49
CA ILE A 8 15.92 -3.59 -8.38
C ILE A 8 14.74 -4.37 -8.97
N ILE A 9 14.60 -5.63 -8.58
CA ILE A 9 13.46 -6.46 -8.98
C ILE A 9 12.23 -6.03 -8.19
N VAL A 10 11.24 -5.50 -8.89
CA VAL A 10 9.97 -5.02 -8.28
C VAL A 10 8.79 -5.98 -8.49
N ASP A 11 8.92 -6.93 -9.41
CA ASP A 11 7.98 -8.02 -9.67
C ASP A 11 8.72 -9.19 -10.35
N GLY A 12 8.16 -10.41 -10.28
CA GLY A 12 8.73 -11.58 -10.92
C GLY A 12 9.87 -12.24 -10.14
N PHE A 13 9.99 -11.98 -8.83
CA PHE A 13 11.06 -12.54 -7.99
C PHE A 13 11.16 -14.06 -8.09
N HIS A 14 10.04 -14.79 -8.00
CA HIS A 14 10.04 -16.24 -8.14
C HIS A 14 10.41 -16.70 -9.57
N ARG A 15 10.07 -15.94 -10.62
CA ARG A 15 10.48 -16.27 -12.00
C ARG A 15 12.00 -16.11 -12.15
N TYR A 16 12.55 -15.05 -11.58
CA TYR A 16 13.99 -14.83 -11.51
C TYR A 16 14.70 -15.95 -10.73
N ARG A 17 14.18 -16.35 -9.56
CA ARG A 17 14.70 -17.48 -8.80
C ARG A 17 14.64 -18.79 -9.58
N VAL A 18 13.51 -19.08 -10.22
CA VAL A 18 13.35 -20.30 -11.02
C VAL A 18 14.40 -20.37 -12.14
N MET A 19 14.64 -19.26 -12.82
CA MET A 19 15.68 -19.18 -13.85
C MET A 19 17.08 -19.51 -13.31
N ILE A 20 17.40 -19.15 -12.06
CA ILE A 20 18.73 -19.34 -11.47
C ILE A 20 18.88 -20.71 -10.80
N GLU A 21 17.82 -21.18 -10.14
CA GLU A 21 17.86 -22.36 -9.27
C GLU A 21 17.62 -23.67 -10.03
N HIS A 22 17.07 -23.60 -11.25
CA HIS A 22 16.74 -24.77 -12.07
C HIS A 22 17.59 -24.81 -13.34
N THR A 23 18.58 -25.70 -13.36
CA THR A 23 19.54 -25.84 -14.47
C THR A 23 18.88 -26.18 -15.80
N ASP A 24 17.85 -27.02 -15.79
CA ASP A 24 17.09 -27.40 -16.99
C ASP A 24 16.40 -26.20 -17.65
N ILE A 25 15.87 -25.29 -16.83
CA ILE A 25 15.25 -24.04 -17.31
C ILE A 25 16.32 -23.04 -17.76
N TYR A 26 17.41 -22.91 -17.00
CA TYR A 26 18.51 -22.04 -17.36
C TYR A 26 19.10 -22.40 -18.72
N GLU A 27 19.36 -23.68 -18.96
CA GLU A 27 19.90 -24.19 -20.23
C GLU A 27 18.91 -23.98 -21.38
N ARG A 28 17.62 -24.25 -21.15
CA ARG A 28 16.57 -24.06 -22.17
C ARG A 28 16.43 -22.60 -22.61
N GLU A 29 16.48 -21.66 -21.66
CA GLU A 29 16.27 -20.22 -21.91
C GLU A 29 17.60 -19.47 -22.12
N GLY A 30 18.74 -20.18 -22.10
CA GLY A 30 20.08 -19.58 -22.25
C GLY A 30 20.43 -18.60 -21.14
N GLY A 31 19.86 -18.77 -19.93
CA GLY A 31 20.05 -17.88 -18.79
C GLY A 31 19.47 -16.47 -18.97
N MET A 32 18.60 -16.26 -19.96
CA MET A 32 17.98 -14.97 -20.24
C MET A 32 16.53 -14.93 -19.78
N LEU A 33 16.12 -13.81 -19.17
CA LEU A 33 14.74 -13.55 -18.79
C LEU A 33 14.26 -12.27 -19.51
N PRO A 34 13.09 -12.26 -20.15
CA PRO A 34 12.51 -11.02 -20.65
C PRO A 34 12.19 -10.10 -19.47
N VAL A 35 12.67 -8.85 -19.54
CA VAL A 35 12.48 -7.83 -18.50
C VAL A 35 11.86 -6.58 -19.09
N SER A 36 11.12 -5.84 -18.26
CA SER A 36 10.65 -4.50 -18.57
C SER A 36 11.21 -3.53 -17.53
N VAL A 37 11.92 -2.50 -18.01
CA VAL A 37 12.56 -1.51 -17.14
C VAL A 37 11.59 -0.36 -16.89
N ILE A 38 11.26 -0.14 -15.62
CA ILE A 38 10.39 0.96 -15.21
C ILE A 38 11.24 2.13 -14.74
N ASN A 39 11.41 3.13 -15.59
CA ASN A 39 12.03 4.41 -15.21
C ASN A 39 10.96 5.38 -14.69
N LYS A 40 10.53 5.19 -13.45
CA LYS A 40 9.56 6.06 -12.77
C LYS A 40 10.06 6.44 -11.38
N SER A 41 9.56 7.53 -10.83
CA SER A 41 9.82 7.93 -9.45
C SER A 41 9.41 6.83 -8.46
N LEU A 42 10.01 6.82 -7.27
CA LEU A 42 9.83 5.76 -6.27
C LEU A 42 8.35 5.52 -5.94
N ASP A 43 7.59 6.59 -5.73
CA ASP A 43 6.14 6.58 -5.46
C ASP A 43 5.33 5.95 -6.59
N GLN A 44 5.68 6.24 -7.85
CA GLN A 44 5.02 5.65 -9.01
C GLN A 44 5.36 4.17 -9.16
N ARG A 45 6.58 3.75 -8.81
CA ARG A 45 6.99 2.34 -8.80
C ARG A 45 6.22 1.57 -7.73
N MET A 46 6.16 2.10 -6.50
CA MET A 46 5.36 1.52 -5.41
C MET A 46 3.90 1.35 -5.85
N ALA A 47 3.25 2.42 -6.31
CA ALA A 47 1.85 2.36 -6.72
C ALA A 47 1.59 1.38 -7.88
N SER A 48 2.56 1.16 -8.76
CA SER A 48 2.47 0.18 -9.85
C SER A 48 2.52 -1.26 -9.33
N THR A 49 3.49 -1.57 -8.47
CA THR A 49 3.63 -2.91 -7.87
C THR A 49 2.42 -3.25 -7.01
N ILE A 50 1.91 -2.28 -6.24
CA ILE A 50 0.75 -2.49 -5.36
C ILE A 50 -0.50 -2.75 -6.16
N ARG A 51 -0.80 -1.96 -7.20
CA ARG A 51 -1.94 -2.24 -8.09
C ARG A 51 -1.85 -3.62 -8.72
N HIS A 52 -0.64 -4.02 -9.12
CA HIS A 52 -0.41 -5.30 -9.78
C HIS A 52 -0.58 -6.49 -8.82
N ASN A 53 -0.19 -6.33 -7.55
CA ASN A 53 -0.40 -7.34 -6.50
C ASN A 53 -1.85 -7.34 -6.01
N ARG A 54 -2.50 -6.16 -5.98
CA ARG A 54 -3.91 -5.96 -5.61
C ARG A 54 -4.87 -6.69 -6.51
N ALA A 55 -4.66 -6.58 -7.82
CA ALA A 55 -5.45 -7.30 -8.81
C ALA A 55 -5.35 -8.83 -8.67
N ARG A 56 -4.33 -9.36 -7.97
CA ARG A 56 -4.11 -10.80 -7.76
C ARG A 56 -4.61 -11.33 -6.41
N GLY A 57 -5.20 -10.49 -5.55
CA GLY A 57 -5.95 -10.92 -4.36
C GLY A 57 -5.12 -11.28 -3.12
N SER A 58 -3.80 -11.12 -3.13
CA SER A 58 -2.96 -11.33 -1.94
C SER A 58 -2.81 -10.03 -1.15
N HIS A 59 -3.77 -9.73 -0.27
CA HIS A 59 -3.76 -8.53 0.55
C HIS A 59 -3.60 -8.84 2.04
N SER A 60 -2.39 -8.63 2.54
CA SER A 60 -2.16 -8.44 3.97
C SER A 60 -2.49 -6.98 4.33
N VAL A 61 -3.36 -6.80 5.33
CA VAL A 61 -3.74 -5.49 5.88
C VAL A 61 -2.49 -4.75 6.39
N ASP A 62 -1.56 -5.45 7.02
CA ASP A 62 -0.31 -4.88 7.56
C ASP A 62 0.61 -4.33 6.47
N LEU A 63 0.70 -5.04 5.33
CA LEU A 63 1.51 -4.59 4.20
C LEU A 63 0.93 -3.30 3.60
N MET A 64 -0.39 -3.25 3.36
CA MET A 64 -1.06 -2.07 2.82
C MET A 64 -0.96 -0.86 3.74
N SER A 65 -1.09 -1.11 5.04
CA SER A 65 -0.88 -0.15 6.12
C SER A 65 0.51 0.51 6.06
N ASN A 66 1.59 -0.28 5.97
CA ASN A 66 2.96 0.24 5.87
C ASN A 66 3.20 1.02 4.56
N ILE A 67 2.61 0.56 3.47
CA ILE A 67 2.67 1.23 2.16
C ILE A 67 2.01 2.61 2.18
N VAL A 68 0.81 2.72 2.77
CA VAL A 68 0.08 4.00 2.87
C VAL A 68 0.89 4.99 3.71
N LYS A 69 1.54 4.50 4.78
CA LYS A 69 2.46 5.29 5.60
C LYS A 69 3.65 5.81 4.78
N GLU A 70 4.38 4.95 4.07
CA GLU A 70 5.53 5.35 3.25
C GLU A 70 5.14 6.37 2.17
N LEU A 71 4.01 6.17 1.48
CA LEU A 71 3.53 7.12 0.47
C LEU A 71 3.20 8.48 1.08
N HIS A 72 2.65 8.50 2.30
CA HIS A 72 2.38 9.74 3.00
C HIS A 72 3.67 10.43 3.47
N GLU A 73 4.66 9.69 3.96
CA GLU A 73 5.99 10.21 4.33
C GLU A 73 6.73 10.79 3.11
N LEU A 74 6.47 10.26 1.91
CA LEU A 74 6.91 10.82 0.63
C LEU A 74 6.09 12.05 0.17
N GLY A 75 5.16 12.53 0.99
CA GLY A 75 4.34 13.72 0.71
C GLY A 75 3.20 13.50 -0.28
N ARG A 76 2.70 12.26 -0.43
CA ARG A 76 1.53 11.99 -1.27
C ARG A 76 0.23 12.18 -0.49
N SER A 77 -0.70 12.92 -1.09
CA SER A 77 -2.03 13.16 -0.52
C SER A 77 -2.94 11.93 -0.61
N ASP A 78 -3.95 11.87 0.25
CA ASP A 78 -4.93 10.79 0.26
C ASP A 78 -5.67 10.65 -1.08
N ASN A 79 -5.96 11.77 -1.74
CA ASN A 79 -6.53 11.77 -3.09
C ASN A 79 -5.59 11.13 -4.12
N TRP A 80 -4.28 11.39 -4.01
CA TRP A 80 -3.28 10.77 -4.87
C TRP A 80 -3.21 9.27 -4.60
N ILE A 81 -3.14 8.86 -3.33
CA ILE A 81 -3.06 7.46 -2.90
C ILE A 81 -4.31 6.69 -3.37
N SER A 82 -5.50 7.22 -3.14
CA SER A 82 -6.77 6.63 -3.58
C SER A 82 -6.79 6.41 -5.10
N LYS A 83 -6.47 7.44 -5.89
CA LYS A 83 -6.42 7.36 -7.35
C LYS A 83 -5.38 6.36 -7.87
N HIS A 84 -4.22 6.28 -7.22
CA HIS A 84 -3.10 5.47 -7.70
C HIS A 84 -3.07 4.04 -7.14
N LEU A 85 -3.70 3.77 -6.01
CA LEU A 85 -3.87 2.41 -5.47
C LEU A 85 -5.24 1.80 -5.79
N GLY A 86 -6.17 2.61 -6.34
CA GLY A 86 -7.54 2.21 -6.62
C GLY A 86 -8.34 1.93 -5.34
N MET A 87 -7.95 2.55 -4.23
CA MET A 87 -8.53 2.34 -2.90
C MET A 87 -9.55 3.43 -2.61
N ASP A 88 -10.61 3.08 -1.88
CA ASP A 88 -11.54 4.09 -1.40
C ASP A 88 -10.90 4.92 -0.27
N LYS A 89 -11.36 6.16 -0.09
CA LYS A 89 -10.88 7.05 0.97
C LYS A 89 -11.12 6.45 2.36
N ASP A 90 -12.24 5.77 2.55
CA ASP A 90 -12.56 5.12 3.82
C ASP A 90 -11.65 3.92 4.11
N GLU A 91 -11.20 3.21 3.06
CA GLU A 91 -10.22 2.12 3.18
C GLU A 91 -8.85 2.68 3.63
N ILE A 92 -8.42 3.80 3.05
CA ILE A 92 -7.19 4.50 3.44
C ILE A 92 -7.29 5.00 4.88
N LEU A 93 -8.44 5.58 5.27
CA LEU A 93 -8.66 6.09 6.61
C LEU A 93 -8.57 4.98 7.67
N ARG A 94 -9.16 3.81 7.41
CA ARG A 94 -9.07 2.64 8.31
C ARG A 94 -7.63 2.14 8.46
N LEU A 95 -6.86 2.09 7.37
CA LEU A 95 -5.45 1.67 7.44
C LEU A 95 -4.59 2.65 8.24
N LYS A 96 -4.87 3.96 8.14
CA LYS A 96 -4.23 4.98 8.99
C LYS A 96 -4.56 4.82 10.47
N GLN A 97 -5.79 4.43 10.80
CA GLN A 97 -6.21 4.17 12.18
C GLN A 97 -5.51 2.93 12.76
N ILE A 98 -5.43 1.83 12.00
CA ILE A 98 -4.77 0.58 12.41
C ILE A 98 -3.28 0.80 12.67
N THR A 99 -2.61 1.63 11.86
CA THR A 99 -1.17 1.92 11.98
C THR A 99 -0.81 2.89 13.11
N GLY A 100 -1.78 3.45 13.83
CA GLY A 100 -1.52 4.35 14.95
C GLY A 100 -0.81 5.64 14.56
N LEU A 101 -0.96 6.07 13.30
CA LEU A 101 -0.34 7.27 12.74
C LEU A 101 -1.02 8.54 13.25
N ALA A 102 -0.94 8.81 14.56
CA ALA A 102 -1.52 9.99 15.21
C ALA A 102 -1.08 11.30 14.54
N THR A 103 0.15 11.34 14.00
CA THR A 103 0.69 12.47 13.23
C THR A 103 -0.05 12.74 11.93
N LEU A 104 -0.70 11.73 11.32
CA LEU A 104 -1.48 11.88 10.08
C LEU A 104 -2.90 12.41 10.29
N PHE A 105 -3.36 12.47 11.54
CA PHE A 105 -4.67 13.02 11.92
C PHE A 105 -4.61 14.51 12.29
N LYS A 106 -3.43 15.14 12.25
CA LYS A 106 -3.25 16.55 12.60
C LYS A 106 -4.12 17.50 11.77
N ASP A 107 -4.41 17.12 10.52
CA ASP A 107 -5.18 17.93 9.57
C ASP A 107 -6.62 17.42 9.33
N ILE A 108 -7.10 16.46 10.12
CA ILE A 108 -8.46 15.93 9.99
C ILE A 108 -9.37 16.64 11.00
N ASN A 109 -10.37 17.37 10.48
CA ASN A 109 -11.44 17.91 11.30
C ASN A 109 -12.29 16.75 11.83
N PHE A 110 -12.13 16.41 13.11
CA PHE A 110 -13.01 15.46 13.77
C PHE A 110 -14.46 15.97 13.74
N GLY A 111 -15.37 15.12 13.26
CA GLY A 111 -16.80 15.41 13.28
C GLY A 111 -17.33 15.54 14.70
N LYS A 112 -18.50 16.18 14.86
CA LYS A 112 -19.15 16.33 16.17
C LYS A 112 -19.34 14.94 16.82
N ALA A 113 -18.76 14.75 18.00
CA ALA A 113 -18.94 13.53 18.77
C ALA A 113 -20.43 13.33 19.09
N TRP A 114 -20.86 12.06 19.11
CA TRP A 114 -22.19 11.69 19.58
C TRP A 114 -22.38 12.21 21.00
N ARG A 115 -23.43 13.03 21.20
CA ARG A 115 -23.83 13.49 22.54
C ARG A 115 -24.93 12.58 23.03
N PRO A 116 -24.80 11.96 24.22
CA PRO A 116 -25.93 11.25 24.82
C PRO A 116 -27.08 12.23 25.00
N ILE A 117 -28.27 11.79 24.62
CA ILE A 117 -29.51 12.49 24.94
C ILE A 117 -29.68 12.27 26.45
N GLU A 118 -29.65 13.34 27.24
CA GLU A 118 -30.07 13.24 28.64
C GLU A 118 -31.55 12.89 28.63
N GLU A 119 -31.88 11.67 29.04
CA GLU A 119 -33.28 11.27 29.28
C GLU A 119 -33.79 12.15 30.43
N GLU A 120 -34.55 13.19 30.10
CA GLU A 120 -35.43 13.85 31.06
C GLU A 120 -36.41 12.78 31.54
N TYR A 121 -36.15 12.21 32.71
CA TYR A 121 -37.18 11.52 33.49
C TYR A 121 -38.29 12.55 33.74
N THR A 122 -39.32 12.54 32.90
CA THR A 122 -40.60 13.12 33.25
C THR A 122 -41.10 12.33 34.44
N SER A 123 -40.90 12.86 35.65
CA SER A 123 -41.67 12.46 36.81
C SER A 123 -43.12 12.80 36.52
N ASP A 124 -43.89 11.79 36.12
CA ASP A 124 -45.34 11.85 36.02
C ASP A 124 -45.90 12.42 37.34
N PRO A 125 -46.57 13.58 37.33
CA PRO A 125 -47.37 14.00 38.47
C PRO A 125 -48.79 13.44 38.28
N ASN A 126 -49.07 12.36 39.03
CA ASN A 126 -50.35 11.69 39.29
C ASN A 126 -50.87 10.68 38.26
#